data_AF-A0A6B0X8X0-F1
#
_entry.id   AF-A0A6B0X8X0-F1
#
_cell.length_a   1.000
_cell.length_b   1.000
_cell.length_c   1.000
_cell.angle_alpha   90.00
_cell.angle_beta   90.00
_cell.angle_gamma   90.00
#
_symmetry.space_group_name_H-M   'P 1'
#
loop_
_entity.id
_entity.type
_entity.pdbx_description
1 polymer ?
#
loop_
_entity_poly.entity_id
_entity_poly.type
_entity_poly.pdbx_seq_one_letter_code
_entity_poly.pdbx_strand_id
1 'polypeptide(L)'
;MKKLAMPFMALALVAMLSSGSWGHKPEGVEFFAPHIPDELIPEIDGNSADWTNWFPADLVITHDMLLSRAGNDPRDIADVDVSMMIAWNETTQKLYLGLEAFDDFIHRDSENQVDIYTEDGWTISTDPDHSGGFFHAGDLEQNVMGTQGQQWVVHPPAQGPATMWVFNFGENFFEKIETREWDAMWFGHPPWGHLGVGPPEAVPVNEGDTNVTLFYEIAWSLFDHLDYGGPDSSVPHVFEEEQIIHLNIHYQDHDENGDDWDSQWGLNDETHATRDGSAAPDWVMVKVPIEVTTSVEGETWGRIKASFR
;
A
#
# COMPACT_ATOMS: atom_id res chain seq x y z
N MET A 1 -20.43 -32.56 46.96
CA MET A 1 -20.91 -31.28 46.42
C MET A 1 -19.73 -30.56 45.80
N LYS A 2 -19.78 -30.39 44.48
CA LYS A 2 -18.77 -29.75 43.63
C LYS A 2 -18.66 -28.26 43.98
N LYS A 3 -17.45 -27.72 44.09
CA LYS A 3 -17.11 -26.40 43.55
C LYS A 3 -15.72 -26.47 42.95
N LEU A 4 -15.72 -26.41 41.62
CA LEU A 4 -14.60 -26.25 40.72
C LEU A 4 -13.95 -24.89 41.03
N ALA A 5 -12.66 -24.86 41.34
CA ALA A 5 -11.85 -23.66 41.24
C ALA A 5 -10.95 -23.84 40.02
N MET A 6 -11.39 -23.29 38.91
CA MET A 6 -10.65 -23.20 37.66
C MET A 6 -9.79 -21.94 37.79
N PRO A 7 -8.45 -22.00 37.82
CA PRO A 7 -7.67 -20.79 37.71
C PRO A 7 -7.75 -20.33 36.26
N PHE A 8 -8.18 -19.08 36.08
CA PHE A 8 -8.06 -18.31 34.86
C PHE A 8 -6.65 -18.50 34.30
N MET A 9 -6.55 -19.17 33.15
CA MET A 9 -5.40 -19.10 32.28
C MET A 9 -5.47 -17.74 31.61
N ALA A 10 -5.04 -16.71 32.37
CA ALA A 10 -4.77 -15.40 31.81
C ALA A 10 -3.71 -15.60 30.73
N LEU A 11 -4.00 -15.08 29.53
CA LEU A 11 -3.04 -14.81 28.47
C LEU A 11 -1.75 -14.28 29.11
N ALA A 12 -0.78 -15.17 29.30
CA ALA A 12 0.59 -14.76 29.50
C ALA A 12 1.06 -14.38 28.11
N LEU A 13 0.92 -13.09 27.80
CA LEU A 13 1.75 -12.40 26.82
C LEU A 13 3.17 -12.94 27.01
N VAL A 14 3.59 -13.83 26.13
CA VAL A 14 5.01 -14.10 25.96
C VAL A 14 5.51 -12.83 25.30
N ALA A 15 5.92 -11.87 26.14
CA ALA A 15 6.88 -10.88 25.75
C ALA A 15 8.13 -11.65 25.35
N MET A 16 8.18 -12.07 24.08
CA MET A 16 9.43 -12.43 23.46
C MET A 16 10.27 -11.18 23.55
N LEU A 17 11.39 -11.31 24.24
CA LEU A 17 12.48 -10.36 24.19
C LEU A 17 12.97 -10.37 22.74
N SER A 18 12.35 -9.57 21.87
CA SER A 18 13.01 -9.07 20.68
C SER A 18 14.18 -8.23 21.19
N SER A 19 15.36 -8.83 21.21
CA SER A 19 16.59 -8.06 21.24
C SER A 19 16.50 -7.07 20.08
N GLY A 20 16.36 -5.79 20.39
CA GLY A 20 16.14 -4.73 19.41
C GLY A 20 17.06 -4.92 18.21
N SER A 21 16.46 -5.26 17.08
CA SER A 21 17.03 -4.98 15.78
C SER A 21 17.05 -3.46 15.66
N TRP A 22 18.21 -2.84 15.90
CA TRP A 22 18.42 -1.40 15.71
C TRP A 22 18.67 -1.10 14.23
N GLY A 23 17.75 -1.54 13.38
CA GLY A 23 17.78 -1.32 11.94
C GLY A 23 16.52 -0.63 11.43
N HIS A 24 15.34 -1.17 11.79
CA HIS A 24 14.09 -0.87 11.09
C HIS A 24 13.37 0.36 11.64
N LYS A 25 12.59 1.02 10.78
CA LYS A 25 12.01 2.33 11.04
C LYS A 25 10.52 2.32 10.72
N PRO A 26 9.65 2.85 11.61
CA PRO A 26 9.98 3.48 12.89
C PRO A 26 10.43 2.49 13.98
N GLU A 27 11.39 2.90 14.82
CA GLU A 27 11.93 2.01 15.87
C GLU A 27 10.85 1.58 16.86
N GLY A 28 10.71 0.26 17.04
CA GLY A 28 9.78 -0.32 18.02
C GLY A 28 8.30 -0.25 17.62
N VAL A 29 8.01 0.03 16.35
CA VAL A 29 6.66 -0.02 15.77
C VAL A 29 6.58 -1.21 14.82
N GLU A 30 5.56 -2.04 15.02
CA GLU A 30 5.18 -3.11 14.10
C GLU A 30 3.78 -2.79 13.59
N PHE A 31 3.58 -2.91 12.28
CA PHE A 31 2.27 -2.85 11.64
C PHE A 31 1.75 -4.26 11.40
N PHE A 32 0.43 -4.41 11.26
CA PHE A 32 -0.20 -5.73 11.14
C PHE A 32 -1.05 -5.77 9.86
N ALA A 33 -0.77 -6.75 9.00
CA ALA A 33 -1.59 -7.04 7.83
C ALA A 33 -2.48 -8.25 8.13
N PRO A 34 -3.81 -8.09 8.30
CA PRO A 34 -4.71 -9.20 8.49
C PRO A 34 -4.82 -10.08 7.24
N HIS A 35 -5.01 -11.37 7.47
CA HIS A 35 -5.33 -12.34 6.43
C HIS A 35 -6.77 -12.15 5.92
N ILE A 36 -6.95 -12.03 4.61
CA ILE A 36 -8.26 -12.00 3.94
C ILE A 36 -8.78 -13.43 3.77
N PRO A 37 -9.95 -13.81 4.30
CA PRO A 37 -10.62 -15.07 3.98
C PRO A 37 -10.91 -15.15 2.47
N ASP A 38 -10.83 -16.34 1.88
CA ASP A 38 -11.00 -16.52 0.42
C ASP A 38 -12.33 -15.95 -0.11
N GLU A 39 -13.40 -15.99 0.70
CA GLU A 39 -14.72 -15.46 0.37
C GLU A 39 -14.83 -13.93 0.47
N LEU A 40 -13.82 -13.25 1.00
CA LEU A 40 -13.74 -11.80 1.16
C LEU A 40 -12.62 -11.16 0.34
N ILE A 41 -11.96 -11.94 -0.55
CA ILE A 41 -10.97 -11.39 -1.48
C ILE A 41 -11.66 -10.30 -2.33
N PRO A 42 -11.16 -9.05 -2.35
CA PRO A 42 -11.80 -7.96 -3.06
C PRO A 42 -11.74 -8.15 -4.58
N GLU A 43 -12.76 -7.67 -5.28
CA GLU A 43 -12.67 -7.44 -6.72
C GLU A 43 -11.88 -6.14 -6.95
N ILE A 44 -10.82 -6.20 -7.75
CA ILE A 44 -9.93 -5.05 -7.95
C ILE A 44 -10.54 -4.12 -9.01
N ASP A 45 -11.45 -3.24 -8.60
CA ASP A 45 -12.24 -2.38 -9.50
C ASP A 45 -12.25 -0.89 -9.10
N GLY A 46 -11.57 -0.53 -8.01
CA GLY A 46 -11.51 0.83 -7.47
C GLY A 46 -12.66 1.16 -6.52
N ASN A 47 -13.33 0.16 -5.93
CA ASN A 47 -14.47 0.34 -5.03
C ASN A 47 -14.14 -0.09 -3.59
N SER A 48 -14.25 0.83 -2.64
CA SER A 48 -13.94 0.55 -1.24
C SER A 48 -14.92 -0.38 -0.51
N ALA A 49 -16.07 -0.68 -1.10
CA ALA A 49 -17.12 -1.48 -0.45
C ALA A 49 -16.67 -2.89 -0.04
N ASP A 50 -15.72 -3.47 -0.78
CA ASP A 50 -15.16 -4.80 -0.50
C ASP A 50 -14.22 -4.81 0.71
N TRP A 51 -13.78 -3.63 1.16
CA TRP A 51 -12.84 -3.47 2.28
C TRP A 51 -13.55 -3.09 3.57
N THR A 52 -14.42 -2.07 3.51
CA THR A 52 -14.94 -1.38 4.70
C THR A 52 -15.83 -2.23 5.61
N ASN A 53 -16.36 -3.35 5.10
CA ASN A 53 -17.32 -4.18 5.83
C ASN A 53 -16.71 -5.28 6.71
N TRP A 54 -15.42 -5.57 6.52
CA TRP A 54 -14.73 -6.64 7.26
C TRP A 54 -13.35 -6.24 7.76
N PHE A 55 -12.69 -5.26 7.14
CA PHE A 55 -11.35 -4.85 7.53
C PHE A 55 -11.37 -4.30 8.97
N PRO A 56 -10.49 -4.78 9.88
CA PRO A 56 -10.46 -4.31 11.25
C PRO A 56 -10.14 -2.81 11.34
N ALA A 57 -11.06 -2.02 11.89
CA ALA A 57 -10.91 -0.56 11.98
C ALA A 57 -9.64 -0.13 12.73
N ASP A 58 -9.20 -0.89 13.73
CA ASP A 58 -7.98 -0.61 14.50
C ASP A 58 -6.68 -0.83 13.71
N LEU A 59 -6.77 -1.45 12.53
CA LEU A 59 -5.63 -1.71 11.63
C LEU A 59 -5.62 -0.79 10.40
N VAL A 60 -6.61 0.09 10.26
CA VAL A 60 -6.61 1.11 9.21
C VAL A 60 -5.54 2.13 9.56
N ILE A 61 -4.63 2.38 8.62
CA ILE A 61 -3.65 3.46 8.76
C ILE A 61 -4.31 4.72 8.25
N THR A 62 -4.42 5.73 9.11
CA THR A 62 -4.99 7.04 8.77
C THR A 62 -3.88 8.08 8.65
N HIS A 63 -4.17 9.19 7.97
CA HIS A 63 -3.21 10.28 7.76
C HIS A 63 -2.57 10.78 9.06
N ASP A 64 -3.30 10.75 10.19
CA ASP A 64 -2.75 11.16 11.48
C ASP A 64 -1.69 10.20 12.07
N MET A 65 -1.49 9.03 11.47
CA MET A 65 -0.42 8.09 11.80
C MET A 65 0.84 8.32 10.95
N LEU A 66 0.75 9.08 9.86
CA LEU A 66 1.85 9.30 8.92
C LEU A 66 2.77 10.43 9.35
N LEU A 67 4.02 10.35 8.92
CA LEU A 67 5.04 11.36 9.11
C LEU A 67 5.29 12.07 7.77
N SER A 68 5.39 13.40 7.79
CA SER A 68 5.89 14.14 6.64
C SER A 68 7.40 13.98 6.56
N ARG A 69 7.91 13.71 5.36
CA ARG A 69 9.34 13.57 5.09
C ARG A 69 10.11 14.88 5.19
N ALA A 70 9.46 16.04 4.99
CA ALA A 70 10.07 17.34 5.27
C ALA A 70 10.06 17.72 6.77
N GLY A 71 9.49 16.86 7.62
CA GLY A 71 9.47 17.04 9.05
C GLY A 71 8.12 17.57 9.55
N ASN A 72 8.16 18.66 10.33
CA ASN A 72 7.00 19.10 11.11
C ASN A 72 6.05 19.98 10.29
N ASP A 73 5.50 19.40 9.23
CA ASP A 73 4.45 20.00 8.42
C ASP A 73 3.10 19.93 9.17
N PRO A 74 2.41 21.07 9.39
CA PRO A 74 1.07 21.04 9.93
C PRO A 74 0.10 20.35 8.96
N ARG A 75 -0.19 19.07 9.23
CA ARG A 75 -1.28 18.30 8.60
C ARG A 75 -2.54 19.16 8.40
N ASP A 76 -2.93 19.37 7.15
CA ASP A 76 -4.20 19.96 6.77
C ASP A 76 -5.03 18.94 5.97
N ILE A 77 -6.06 18.37 6.59
CA ILE A 77 -6.93 17.39 5.92
C ILE A 77 -7.81 18.01 4.83
N ALA A 78 -7.84 19.35 4.72
CA ALA A 78 -8.49 20.03 3.63
C ALA A 78 -7.60 20.15 2.38
N ASP A 79 -6.31 19.86 2.53
CA ASP A 79 -5.28 19.82 1.50
C ASP A 79 -5.18 18.38 0.99
N VAL A 80 -4.70 17.48 1.85
CA VAL A 80 -4.62 16.04 1.57
C VAL A 80 -5.11 15.21 2.75
N ASP A 81 -5.86 14.15 2.47
CA ASP A 81 -6.26 13.16 3.47
C ASP A 81 -6.20 11.75 2.92
N VAL A 82 -5.52 10.86 3.63
CA VAL A 82 -5.23 9.51 3.15
C VAL A 82 -5.56 8.44 4.17
N SER A 83 -5.94 7.27 3.67
CA SER A 83 -6.07 6.08 4.48
C SER A 83 -5.59 4.83 3.75
N MET A 84 -5.13 3.83 4.50
CA MET A 84 -4.57 2.60 3.96
C MET A 84 -5.08 1.37 4.71
N MET A 85 -5.46 0.37 3.93
CA MET A 85 -5.83 -0.96 4.38
C MET A 85 -4.91 -1.98 3.69
N ILE A 86 -4.08 -2.65 4.46
CA ILE A 86 -3.08 -3.60 3.97
C ILE A 86 -3.50 -4.99 4.44
N ALA A 87 -3.60 -5.96 3.54
CA ALA A 87 -3.95 -7.33 3.90
C ALA A 87 -3.24 -8.34 3.00
N TRP A 88 -3.31 -9.62 3.35
CA TRP A 88 -2.68 -10.69 2.57
C TRP A 88 -3.61 -11.91 2.47
N ASN A 89 -3.39 -12.78 1.49
CA ASN A 89 -4.11 -14.04 1.40
C ASN A 89 -3.18 -15.21 1.06
N GLU A 90 -3.31 -16.30 1.82
CA GLU A 90 -2.46 -17.48 1.68
C GLU A 90 -2.78 -18.33 0.45
N THR A 91 -4.01 -18.26 -0.07
CA THR A 91 -4.45 -19.04 -1.23
C THR A 91 -3.97 -18.42 -2.53
N THR A 92 -4.08 -17.09 -2.68
CA THR A 92 -3.65 -16.35 -3.87
C THR A 92 -2.17 -15.97 -3.82
N GLN A 93 -1.55 -16.01 -2.63
CA GLN A 93 -0.16 -15.60 -2.40
C GLN A 93 0.09 -14.17 -2.87
N LYS A 94 -0.78 -13.26 -2.39
CA LYS A 94 -0.77 -11.84 -2.74
C LYS A 94 -0.90 -10.97 -1.50
N LEU A 95 -0.24 -9.82 -1.58
CA LEU A 95 -0.55 -8.64 -0.80
C LEU A 95 -1.69 -7.89 -1.49
N TYR A 96 -2.60 -7.36 -0.69
CA TYR A 96 -3.69 -6.51 -1.13
C TYR A 96 -3.59 -5.16 -0.44
N LEU A 97 -3.80 -4.08 -1.20
CA LEU A 97 -3.85 -2.72 -0.69
C LEU A 97 -5.16 -2.07 -1.11
N GLY A 98 -5.89 -1.50 -0.15
CA GLY A 98 -6.97 -0.56 -0.36
C GLY A 98 -6.50 0.81 0.13
N LEU A 99 -6.28 1.75 -0.78
CA LEU A 99 -5.70 3.05 -0.49
C LEU A 99 -6.68 4.14 -0.89
N GLU A 100 -7.00 5.04 0.02
CA GLU A 100 -7.84 6.21 -0.25
C GLU A 100 -6.99 7.47 -0.17
N ALA A 101 -7.19 8.38 -1.13
CA ALA A 101 -6.56 9.69 -1.15
C ALA A 101 -7.60 10.73 -1.56
N PHE A 102 -7.84 11.69 -0.68
CA PHE A 102 -8.42 12.99 -1.00
C PHE A 102 -7.28 13.98 -1.26
N ASP A 103 -7.49 14.83 -2.25
CA ASP A 103 -6.53 15.80 -2.73
C ASP A 103 -7.27 17.06 -3.21
N ASP A 104 -6.86 18.23 -2.74
CA ASP A 104 -7.48 19.50 -3.09
C ASP A 104 -7.06 20.01 -4.48
N PHE A 105 -5.92 19.54 -5.01
CA PHE A 105 -5.35 19.88 -6.31
C PHE A 105 -4.51 18.74 -6.90
N ILE A 106 -4.96 18.18 -8.02
CA ILE A 106 -4.21 17.13 -8.72
C ILE A 106 -3.09 17.73 -9.58
N HIS A 107 -1.85 17.46 -9.21
CA HIS A 107 -0.68 17.60 -10.06
C HIS A 107 -0.37 16.29 -10.82
N ARG A 108 -0.56 16.35 -12.13
CA ARG A 108 -0.46 15.25 -13.08
C ARG A 108 0.09 15.72 -14.43
N ASP A 109 1.41 15.91 -14.50
CA ASP A 109 2.09 16.29 -15.75
C ASP A 109 2.19 15.13 -16.77
N SER A 110 1.10 14.92 -17.50
CA SER A 110 1.08 13.94 -18.59
C SER A 110 1.97 14.31 -19.80
N GLU A 111 2.56 15.52 -19.85
CA GLU A 111 3.41 16.00 -20.94
C GLU A 111 4.91 15.79 -20.66
N ASN A 112 5.35 15.84 -19.40
CA ASN A 112 6.75 15.63 -18.99
C ASN A 112 6.94 14.33 -18.18
N GLN A 113 7.43 13.30 -18.85
CA GLN A 113 7.56 11.96 -18.27
C GLN A 113 8.79 11.79 -17.37
N VAL A 114 9.70 12.76 -17.33
CA VAL A 114 10.94 12.67 -16.54
C VAL A 114 10.68 12.96 -15.06
N ASP A 115 9.64 13.73 -14.74
CA ASP A 115 9.33 14.22 -13.39
C ASP A 115 8.13 13.49 -12.78
N ILE A 116 7.91 12.22 -13.14
CA ILE A 116 6.81 11.40 -12.58
C ILE A 116 6.85 11.28 -11.04
N TYR A 117 8.02 11.44 -10.44
CA TYR A 117 8.22 11.49 -8.97
C TYR A 117 7.81 12.81 -8.32
N THR A 118 7.38 13.79 -9.12
CA THR A 118 6.77 15.01 -8.61
C THR A 118 5.26 14.96 -8.77
N GLU A 119 4.66 13.92 -9.36
CA GLU A 119 3.21 13.84 -9.56
C GLU A 119 2.52 13.18 -8.37
N ASP A 120 1.24 13.51 -8.15
CA ASP A 120 0.51 12.93 -7.02
C ASP A 120 0.29 11.45 -7.19
N GLY A 121 0.36 10.76 -6.06
CA GLY A 121 0.09 9.33 -5.98
C GLY A 121 0.97 8.61 -4.98
N TRP A 122 0.98 7.30 -5.11
CA TRP A 122 1.58 6.42 -4.12
C TRP A 122 2.96 5.97 -4.55
N THR A 123 3.94 6.08 -3.66
CA THR A 123 5.21 5.37 -3.76
C THR A 123 5.21 4.22 -2.77
N ILE A 124 5.38 3.00 -3.27
CA ILE A 124 5.40 1.79 -2.46
C ILE A 124 6.77 1.14 -2.61
N SER A 125 7.35 0.66 -1.52
CA SER A 125 8.62 -0.08 -1.56
C SER A 125 8.52 -1.36 -0.75
N THR A 126 9.03 -2.45 -1.30
CA THR A 126 8.91 -3.79 -0.74
C THR A 126 10.27 -4.47 -0.63
N ASP A 127 10.50 -5.14 0.49
CA ASP A 127 11.58 -6.11 0.71
C ASP A 127 10.94 -7.32 1.41
N PRO A 128 10.36 -8.24 0.61
CA PRO A 128 9.46 -9.27 1.14
C PRO A 128 10.15 -10.29 2.02
N ASP A 129 11.40 -10.66 1.71
CA ASP A 129 12.17 -11.64 2.48
C ASP A 129 12.80 -11.06 3.75
N HIS A 130 12.56 -9.77 4.02
CA HIS A 130 13.01 -9.05 5.21
C HIS A 130 14.54 -9.01 5.33
N SER A 131 15.25 -9.14 4.21
CA SER A 131 16.71 -9.23 4.19
C SER A 131 17.41 -7.88 4.41
N GLY A 132 16.70 -6.79 4.14
CA GLY A 132 17.17 -5.42 4.22
C GLY A 132 18.15 -5.06 3.10
N GLY A 133 18.77 -3.89 3.27
CA GLY A 133 19.76 -3.34 2.34
C GLY A 133 19.18 -2.52 1.20
N PHE A 134 20.07 -1.78 0.53
CA PHE A 134 19.72 -0.97 -0.62
C PHE A 134 19.30 -1.81 -1.82
N PHE A 135 18.34 -1.34 -2.59
CA PHE A 135 17.88 -1.97 -3.83
C PHE A 135 17.85 -1.01 -5.04
N HIS A 136 18.38 0.22 -4.91
CA HIS A 136 18.40 1.25 -5.97
C HIS A 136 19.75 1.44 -6.69
N ALA A 137 19.70 2.16 -7.82
CA ALA A 137 20.89 2.69 -8.49
C ALA A 137 21.69 3.70 -7.67
N GLY A 138 23.00 3.63 -7.84
CA GLY A 138 23.97 4.41 -7.08
C GLY A 138 24.47 3.70 -5.82
N ASP A 139 23.67 2.77 -5.27
CA ASP A 139 23.99 2.00 -4.07
C ASP A 139 24.38 0.54 -4.38
N LEU A 140 23.87 -0.03 -5.49
CA LEU A 140 24.17 -1.39 -5.96
C LEU A 140 24.84 -1.46 -7.35
N GLU A 141 25.29 -2.65 -7.76
CA GLU A 141 25.61 -2.95 -9.16
C GLU A 141 24.34 -3.10 -10.00
N GLN A 142 24.38 -2.64 -11.25
CA GLN A 142 23.21 -2.47 -12.12
C GLN A 142 22.39 -3.74 -12.35
N ASN A 143 23.06 -4.89 -12.38
CA ASN A 143 22.47 -6.20 -12.65
C ASN A 143 21.79 -6.85 -11.43
N VAL A 144 21.81 -6.21 -10.26
CA VAL A 144 21.17 -6.72 -9.03
C VAL A 144 20.16 -5.74 -8.41
N MET A 145 20.05 -4.53 -8.96
CA MET A 145 19.07 -3.52 -8.53
C MET A 145 17.65 -4.02 -8.73
N GLY A 146 16.77 -3.67 -7.79
CA GLY A 146 15.35 -4.01 -7.88
C GLY A 146 15.03 -5.52 -7.84
N THR A 147 16.04 -6.37 -7.56
CA THR A 147 15.84 -7.82 -7.54
C THR A 147 15.41 -8.32 -6.16
N GLN A 148 16.02 -7.85 -5.08
CA GLN A 148 15.73 -8.28 -3.70
C GLN A 148 14.69 -7.39 -3.00
N GLY A 149 14.67 -6.11 -3.34
CA GLY A 149 13.60 -5.19 -2.98
C GLY A 149 13.18 -4.37 -4.20
N GLN A 150 11.99 -3.78 -4.18
CA GLN A 150 11.42 -3.09 -5.34
C GLN A 150 10.73 -1.79 -4.92
N GLN A 151 10.77 -0.77 -5.79
CA GLN A 151 9.96 0.44 -5.66
C GLN A 151 8.91 0.52 -6.79
N TRP A 152 7.73 1.01 -6.44
CA TRP A 152 6.55 1.10 -7.27
C TRP A 152 5.97 2.49 -7.15
N VAL A 153 5.44 3.00 -8.25
CA VAL A 153 4.71 4.26 -8.24
C VAL A 153 3.34 4.06 -8.87
N VAL A 154 2.31 4.51 -8.16
CA VAL A 154 0.91 4.36 -8.55
C VAL A 154 0.30 5.74 -8.61
N HIS A 155 0.10 6.22 -9.83
CA HIS A 155 -0.54 7.50 -10.08
C HIS A 155 -1.98 7.31 -10.51
N PRO A 156 -2.83 8.32 -10.26
CA PRO A 156 -4.15 8.33 -10.85
C PRO A 156 -4.07 8.32 -12.39
N PRO A 157 -5.03 7.66 -13.06
CA PRO A 157 -5.03 7.58 -14.52
C PRO A 157 -5.31 8.95 -15.14
N ALA A 158 -4.37 9.45 -15.94
CA ALA A 158 -4.59 10.65 -16.77
C ALA A 158 -5.24 10.30 -18.13
N GLN A 159 -4.90 9.14 -18.69
CA GLN A 159 -5.42 8.63 -19.96
C GLN A 159 -5.48 7.09 -19.91
N GLY A 160 -6.53 6.50 -20.47
CA GLY A 160 -6.67 5.03 -20.51
C GLY A 160 -6.93 4.41 -19.13
N PRO A 161 -6.86 3.07 -19.01
CA PRO A 161 -7.02 2.40 -17.72
C PRO A 161 -5.86 2.72 -16.78
N ALA A 162 -6.13 2.71 -15.48
CA ALA A 162 -5.09 2.84 -14.47
C ALA A 162 -4.03 1.75 -14.63
N THR A 163 -2.77 2.13 -14.44
CA THR A 163 -1.61 1.26 -14.59
C THR A 163 -0.68 1.48 -13.41
N MET A 164 -0.24 0.38 -12.80
CA MET A 164 0.77 0.40 -11.74
C MET A 164 2.14 0.44 -12.41
N TRP A 165 2.95 1.45 -12.11
CA TRP A 165 4.27 1.61 -12.69
C TRP A 165 5.29 1.07 -11.71
N VAL A 166 6.28 0.34 -12.23
CA VAL A 166 7.35 -0.18 -11.39
C VAL A 166 8.56 0.64 -11.67
N PHE A 167 9.04 1.34 -10.64
CA PHE A 167 10.25 2.11 -10.75
C PHE A 167 11.43 1.20 -10.55
N ASN A 168 11.89 0.61 -11.66
CA ASN A 168 13.18 -0.01 -11.68
C ASN A 168 14.24 1.09 -11.84
N PHE A 169 14.96 1.40 -10.76
CA PHE A 169 16.16 2.25 -10.79
C PHE A 169 17.33 1.65 -11.58
N GLY A 170 17.11 0.63 -12.41
CA GLY A 170 18.10 -0.02 -13.25
C GLY A 170 18.56 0.85 -14.43
N GLU A 171 18.83 0.18 -15.56
CA GLU A 171 19.71 0.65 -16.66
C GLU A 171 19.53 2.08 -17.16
N ASN A 172 18.35 2.67 -16.96
CA ASN A 172 17.89 3.86 -17.68
C ASN A 172 17.44 5.03 -16.80
N PHE A 173 17.78 5.08 -15.50
CA PHE A 173 17.40 6.24 -14.64
C PHE A 173 17.85 7.60 -15.21
N PHE A 174 18.97 7.64 -15.95
CA PHE A 174 19.49 8.85 -16.59
C PHE A 174 19.31 8.88 -18.12
N GLU A 175 18.78 7.80 -18.71
CA GLU A 175 18.35 7.86 -20.11
C GLU A 175 16.93 8.43 -20.11
N LYS A 176 16.65 9.34 -21.05
CA LYS A 176 15.36 10.02 -21.09
C LYS A 176 14.25 8.97 -21.08
N ILE A 177 13.28 9.13 -20.18
CA ILE A 177 11.99 8.47 -20.25
C ILE A 177 11.34 9.04 -21.53
N GLU A 178 11.58 8.39 -22.67
CA GLU A 178 11.13 8.89 -23.98
C GLU A 178 9.69 8.49 -24.28
N THR A 179 9.18 7.45 -23.60
CA THR A 179 7.79 7.05 -23.63
C THR A 179 7.34 6.54 -22.27
N ARG A 180 6.07 6.78 -21.94
CA ARG A 180 5.31 6.14 -20.85
C ARG A 180 5.08 4.64 -21.13
N GLU A 181 5.89 4.02 -21.99
CA GLU A 181 5.84 2.60 -22.39
C GLU A 181 6.75 1.73 -21.52
N TRP A 182 7.12 2.19 -20.33
CA TRP A 182 7.33 1.23 -19.22
C TRP A 182 5.98 0.72 -18.74
N ASP A 183 5.13 0.26 -19.69
CA ASP A 183 3.98 -0.60 -19.38
C ASP A 183 4.46 -1.55 -18.30
N ALA A 184 3.73 -1.55 -17.18
CA ALA A 184 4.03 -2.35 -16.00
C ALA A 184 4.71 -3.63 -16.48
N MET A 185 5.99 -3.83 -16.16
CA MET A 185 6.68 -5.05 -16.60
C MET A 185 5.82 -6.25 -16.20
N TRP A 186 6.03 -7.43 -16.79
CA TRP A 186 5.11 -8.57 -16.64
C TRP A 186 4.54 -8.81 -15.22
N PHE A 187 5.29 -8.47 -14.17
CA PHE A 187 4.92 -8.53 -12.76
C PHE A 187 3.90 -7.48 -12.25
N GLY A 188 3.70 -6.36 -12.94
CA GLY A 188 2.64 -5.37 -12.63
C GLY A 188 1.31 -5.61 -13.35
N HIS A 189 1.25 -6.64 -14.21
CA HIS A 189 0.04 -7.06 -14.92
C HIS A 189 -0.48 -8.42 -14.42
N PRO A 190 -1.77 -8.74 -14.67
CA PRO A 190 -2.30 -10.05 -14.32
C PRO A 190 -1.51 -11.18 -15.01
N PRO A 191 -1.23 -12.29 -14.30
CA PRO A 191 -1.77 -12.66 -13.00
C PRO A 191 -0.99 -12.13 -11.79
N TRP A 192 0.06 -11.33 -11.97
CA TRP A 192 1.01 -10.98 -10.91
C TRP A 192 0.60 -9.71 -10.16
N GLY A 193 0.30 -8.64 -10.90
CA GLY A 193 -0.24 -7.38 -10.37
C GLY A 193 -1.60 -7.05 -10.97
N HIS A 194 -2.45 -6.37 -10.22
CA HIS A 194 -3.71 -5.79 -10.70
C HIS A 194 -3.92 -4.49 -9.96
N LEU A 195 -4.25 -3.42 -10.68
CA LEU A 195 -4.64 -2.12 -10.14
C LEU A 195 -6.05 -1.77 -10.60
N GLY A 196 -6.91 -1.43 -9.65
CA GLY A 196 -8.21 -0.78 -9.86
C GLY A 196 -8.14 0.62 -9.27
N VAL A 197 -8.71 1.62 -9.97
CA VAL A 197 -8.80 2.99 -9.45
C VAL A 197 -10.19 3.51 -9.72
N GLY A 198 -10.80 4.06 -8.69
CA GLY A 198 -12.13 4.62 -8.74
C GLY A 198 -12.30 5.77 -7.76
N PRO A 199 -13.55 6.24 -7.57
CA PRO A 199 -14.73 5.76 -8.28
C PRO A 199 -14.71 6.17 -9.77
N PRO A 200 -15.44 5.48 -10.67
CA PRO A 200 -15.38 5.71 -12.12
C PRO A 200 -15.70 7.14 -12.57
N GLU A 201 -16.45 7.91 -11.78
CA GLU A 201 -16.77 9.32 -12.03
C GLU A 201 -15.64 10.30 -11.70
N ALA A 202 -14.66 9.87 -10.88
CA ALA A 202 -13.51 10.68 -10.49
C ALA A 202 -12.28 10.44 -11.39
N VAL A 203 -12.36 9.48 -12.32
CA VAL A 203 -11.28 9.14 -13.26
C VAL A 203 -11.72 9.26 -14.72
N PRO A 204 -10.83 9.60 -15.66
CA PRO A 204 -9.43 10.01 -15.43
C PRO A 204 -9.34 11.42 -14.80
N VAL A 205 -8.21 11.70 -14.17
CA VAL A 205 -7.87 13.02 -13.63
C VAL A 205 -6.95 13.80 -14.58
N ASN A 206 -6.89 15.12 -14.43
CA ASN A 206 -6.01 16.01 -15.17
C ASN A 206 -5.29 16.96 -14.21
N GLU A 207 -4.19 17.53 -14.69
CA GLU A 207 -3.52 18.67 -14.04
C GLU A 207 -4.54 19.75 -13.64
N GLY A 208 -4.57 20.08 -12.35
CA GLY A 208 -5.41 21.10 -11.74
C GLY A 208 -6.88 20.72 -11.54
N ASP A 209 -7.25 19.45 -11.66
CA ASP A 209 -8.51 18.98 -11.08
C ASP A 209 -8.47 19.19 -9.56
N THR A 210 -9.59 19.55 -8.94
CA THR A 210 -9.60 19.96 -7.52
C THR A 210 -10.62 19.18 -6.71
N ASN A 211 -10.33 18.98 -5.42
CA ASN A 211 -11.17 18.25 -4.47
C ASN A 211 -11.55 16.85 -4.98
N VAL A 212 -10.54 16.09 -5.38
CA VAL A 212 -10.70 14.74 -5.93
C VAL A 212 -10.50 13.73 -4.81
N THR A 213 -11.36 12.72 -4.72
CA THR A 213 -11.12 11.56 -3.86
C THR A 213 -11.03 10.32 -4.73
N LEU A 214 -9.96 9.57 -4.58
CA LEU A 214 -9.71 8.33 -5.29
C LEU A 214 -9.51 7.17 -4.33
N PHE A 215 -9.99 6.01 -4.75
CA PHE A 215 -9.73 4.73 -4.11
C PHE A 215 -8.96 3.83 -5.06
N TYR A 216 -7.81 3.35 -4.59
CA TYR A 216 -6.90 2.46 -5.31
C TYR A 216 -6.97 1.08 -4.68
N GLU A 217 -7.18 0.08 -5.51
CA GLU A 217 -7.11 -1.32 -5.12
C GLU A 217 -5.97 -2.01 -5.84
N ILE A 218 -5.11 -2.68 -5.08
CA ILE A 218 -3.97 -3.38 -5.63
C ILE A 218 -4.01 -4.83 -5.14
N ALA A 219 -3.91 -5.79 -6.06
CA ALA A 219 -3.65 -7.20 -5.75
C ALA A 219 -2.32 -7.60 -6.38
N TRP A 220 -1.37 -8.04 -5.56
CA TRP A 220 0.02 -8.01 -5.99
C TRP A 220 0.85 -9.14 -5.41
N SER A 221 1.51 -9.88 -6.30
CA SER A 221 2.52 -10.88 -5.94
C SER A 221 3.86 -10.21 -5.73
N LEU A 222 4.46 -10.44 -4.57
CA LEU A 222 5.80 -9.98 -4.25
C LEU A 222 6.85 -11.03 -4.64
N PHE A 223 8.12 -10.63 -4.68
CA PHE A 223 9.24 -11.48 -5.09
C PHE A 223 10.43 -11.28 -4.16
N ASP A 224 10.90 -12.37 -3.55
CA ASP A 224 12.18 -12.40 -2.81
C ASP A 224 13.37 -12.22 -3.77
N HIS A 225 13.17 -12.65 -5.03
CA HIS A 225 14.05 -12.34 -6.13
C HIS A 225 13.25 -12.07 -7.40
N LEU A 226 13.29 -10.84 -7.90
CA LEU A 226 12.65 -10.47 -9.15
C LEU A 226 13.67 -10.51 -10.30
N ASP A 227 13.39 -11.32 -11.31
CA ASP A 227 14.12 -11.32 -12.58
C ASP A 227 13.28 -10.64 -13.66
N TYR A 228 13.82 -9.55 -14.21
CA TYR A 228 13.18 -8.76 -15.25
C TYR A 228 12.88 -9.54 -16.54
N GLY A 229 13.67 -10.58 -16.82
CA GLY A 229 13.50 -11.47 -17.96
C GLY A 229 12.30 -12.41 -17.87
N GLY A 230 11.70 -12.58 -16.69
CA GLY A 230 10.44 -13.31 -16.57
C GLY A 230 10.24 -14.04 -15.23
N PRO A 231 9.02 -14.58 -15.02
CA PRO A 231 8.67 -15.28 -13.79
C PRO A 231 9.46 -16.57 -13.58
N ASP A 232 9.89 -17.25 -14.64
CA ASP A 232 10.62 -18.53 -14.56
C ASP A 232 12.00 -18.42 -13.89
N SER A 233 12.59 -17.21 -13.90
CA SER A 233 13.87 -16.91 -13.24
C SER A 233 13.68 -16.09 -11.96
N SER A 234 12.44 -15.74 -11.63
CA SER A 234 12.08 -15.06 -10.39
C SER A 234 11.78 -16.07 -9.28
N VAL A 235 11.87 -15.61 -8.04
CA VAL A 235 11.44 -16.33 -6.84
C VAL A 235 10.29 -15.54 -6.21
N PRO A 236 9.04 -15.95 -6.43
CA PRO A 236 7.89 -15.34 -5.77
C PRO A 236 7.99 -15.50 -4.25
N HIS A 237 7.61 -14.46 -3.54
CA HIS A 237 7.45 -14.51 -2.10
C HIS A 237 6.33 -15.48 -1.72
N VAL A 238 6.54 -16.23 -0.63
CA VAL A 238 5.51 -17.10 -0.06
C VAL A 238 5.07 -16.52 1.27
N PHE A 239 3.83 -16.02 1.31
CA PHE A 239 3.22 -15.47 2.51
C PHE A 239 2.80 -16.59 3.48
N GLU A 240 3.23 -16.45 4.73
CA GLU A 240 2.85 -17.30 5.86
C GLU A 240 2.40 -16.45 7.06
N GLU A 241 1.64 -17.06 7.97
CA GLU A 241 1.25 -16.40 9.23
C GLU A 241 2.49 -16.15 10.11
N GLU A 242 2.48 -15.04 10.83
CA GLU A 242 3.56 -14.54 11.69
C GLU A 242 4.84 -14.14 10.94
N GLN A 243 4.83 -14.17 9.60
CA GLN A 243 5.92 -13.65 8.79
C GLN A 243 5.98 -12.12 8.89
N ILE A 244 7.21 -11.60 8.87
CA ILE A 244 7.48 -10.16 8.80
C ILE A 244 7.99 -9.86 7.39
N ILE A 245 7.45 -8.81 6.78
CA ILE A 245 7.97 -8.22 5.54
C ILE A 245 8.35 -6.77 5.79
N HIS A 246 9.25 -6.24 4.97
CA HIS A 246 9.48 -4.80 4.88
C HIS A 246 8.56 -4.20 3.83
N LEU A 247 7.70 -3.26 4.24
CA LEU A 247 6.79 -2.55 3.36
C LEU A 247 6.70 -1.08 3.76
N ASN A 248 7.12 -0.22 2.83
CA ASN A 248 7.02 1.23 2.96
C ASN A 248 5.99 1.77 1.97
N ILE A 249 5.11 2.67 2.42
CA ILE A 249 4.08 3.31 1.57
C ILE A 249 4.06 4.79 1.89
N HIS A 250 4.26 5.62 0.87
CA HIS A 250 4.15 7.08 0.94
C HIS A 250 3.10 7.57 -0.06
N TYR A 251 2.33 8.59 0.31
CA TYR A 251 1.59 9.43 -0.63
C TYR A 251 2.39 10.69 -0.95
N GLN A 252 2.36 11.11 -2.21
CA GLN A 252 2.95 12.36 -2.69
C GLN A 252 1.82 13.30 -3.10
N ASP A 253 1.92 14.54 -2.63
CA ASP A 253 0.92 15.60 -2.73
C ASP A 253 1.58 16.92 -3.15
N HIS A 254 1.78 17.10 -4.45
CA HIS A 254 2.62 18.14 -5.03
C HIS A 254 1.80 19.28 -5.63
N ASP A 255 1.38 20.21 -4.78
CA ASP A 255 0.81 21.48 -5.21
C ASP A 255 1.82 22.36 -6.01
N GLU A 256 1.29 23.26 -6.87
CA GLU A 256 2.00 24.09 -7.86
C GLU A 256 3.55 24.27 -7.69
N ASN A 257 4.32 23.81 -8.69
CA ASN A 257 5.80 23.85 -8.80
C ASN A 257 6.58 22.89 -7.88
N GLY A 258 6.14 21.63 -7.77
CA GLY A 258 6.94 20.40 -8.01
C GLY A 258 8.38 20.23 -7.47
N ASP A 259 8.87 20.99 -6.48
CA ASP A 259 10.29 20.90 -6.07
C ASP A 259 10.52 20.73 -4.57
N ASP A 260 9.47 20.66 -3.75
CA ASP A 260 9.63 20.50 -2.30
C ASP A 260 9.28 19.06 -1.86
N TRP A 261 10.18 18.48 -1.05
CA TRP A 261 10.05 17.14 -0.45
C TRP A 261 9.04 17.11 0.72
N ASP A 262 8.32 18.21 0.93
CA ASP A 262 7.31 18.42 1.98
C ASP A 262 5.96 17.79 1.65
N SER A 263 5.71 17.52 0.38
CA SER A 263 4.57 16.80 -0.17
C SER A 263 4.45 15.31 0.21
N GLN A 264 5.42 14.72 0.92
CA GLN A 264 5.48 13.26 1.10
C GLN A 264 5.06 12.80 2.49
N TRP A 265 3.98 12.03 2.55
CA TRP A 265 3.39 11.48 3.77
C TRP A 265 3.59 9.96 3.84
N GLY A 266 4.33 9.48 4.84
CA GLY A 266 4.76 8.08 4.92
C GLY A 266 4.67 7.44 6.30
N LEU A 267 4.85 6.13 6.35
CA LEU A 267 4.92 5.36 7.61
C LEU A 267 6.21 5.62 8.42
N ASN A 268 7.19 6.26 7.81
CA ASN A 268 8.42 6.75 8.42
C ASN A 268 8.86 8.05 7.72
N ASP A 269 9.81 8.77 8.31
CA ASP A 269 10.41 10.00 7.78
C ASP A 269 11.81 9.78 7.18
N GLU A 270 12.22 8.52 7.00
CA GLU A 270 13.57 8.18 6.58
C GLU A 270 13.73 8.32 5.06
N THR A 271 14.67 9.18 4.67
CA THR A 271 14.92 9.51 3.25
C THR A 271 15.37 8.31 2.41
N HIS A 272 15.74 7.19 3.03
CA HIS A 272 16.17 6.00 2.32
C HIS A 272 15.18 4.84 2.38
N ALA A 273 14.06 4.94 3.11
CA ALA A 273 13.05 3.87 3.17
C ALA A 273 12.41 3.55 1.81
N THR A 274 12.47 4.50 0.89
CA THR A 274 12.07 4.32 -0.51
C THR A 274 13.05 3.47 -1.32
N ARG A 275 14.23 3.14 -0.79
CA ARG A 275 15.35 2.51 -1.52
C ARG A 275 16.20 1.51 -0.74
N ASP A 276 15.95 1.35 0.56
CA ASP A 276 16.67 0.51 1.49
C ASP A 276 15.67 -0.22 2.39
N GLY A 277 15.62 -1.55 2.26
CA GLY A 277 14.71 -2.39 3.04
C GLY A 277 14.99 -2.28 4.53
N SER A 278 16.24 -2.00 4.91
CA SER A 278 16.61 -1.82 6.33
C SER A 278 15.91 -0.64 6.98
N ALA A 279 15.47 0.34 6.19
CA ALA A 279 14.79 1.54 6.66
C ALA A 279 13.26 1.45 6.49
N ALA A 280 12.74 0.33 5.98
CA ALA A 280 11.30 0.16 5.82
C ALA A 280 10.63 -0.31 7.13
N PRO A 281 9.33 -0.04 7.29
CA PRO A 281 8.54 -0.55 8.40
C PRO A 281 8.37 -2.07 8.39
N ASP A 282 8.33 -2.66 9.59
CA ASP A 282 8.00 -4.06 9.81
C ASP A 282 6.48 -4.28 9.73
N TRP A 283 6.06 -5.17 8.84
CA TRP A 283 4.67 -5.61 8.70
C TRP A 283 4.53 -7.09 9.03
N VAL A 284 3.78 -7.39 10.09
CA VAL A 284 3.51 -8.75 10.55
C VAL A 284 2.23 -9.29 9.90
N MET A 285 2.36 -10.41 9.21
CA MET A 285 1.23 -11.12 8.59
C MET A 285 0.45 -11.86 9.69
N VAL A 286 -0.79 -11.46 9.96
CA VAL A 286 -1.57 -12.01 11.08
C VAL A 286 -2.89 -12.62 10.64
N LYS A 287 -3.30 -13.72 11.28
CA LYS A 287 -4.68 -14.22 11.19
C LYS A 287 -5.47 -13.72 12.38
N VAL A 288 -6.25 -12.65 12.16
CA VAL A 288 -7.19 -12.13 13.16
C VAL A 288 -8.58 -12.71 12.92
N PRO A 289 -9.39 -12.95 13.96
CA PRO A 289 -10.79 -13.28 13.79
C PRO A 289 -11.52 -12.13 13.10
N ILE A 290 -12.07 -12.37 11.91
CA ILE A 290 -12.85 -11.37 11.19
C ILE A 290 -14.32 -11.51 11.59
N GLU A 291 -14.84 -10.48 12.25
CA GLU A 291 -16.28 -10.32 12.44
C GLU A 291 -16.84 -9.57 11.24
N VAL A 292 -17.37 -10.30 10.26
CA VAL A 292 -18.11 -9.68 9.16
C VAL A 292 -19.35 -9.01 9.76
N THR A 293 -19.38 -7.68 9.77
CA THR A 293 -20.61 -6.97 10.12
C THR A 293 -21.59 -7.19 8.99
N THR A 294 -22.45 -8.19 9.11
CA THR A 294 -23.59 -8.29 8.21
C THR A 294 -24.47 -7.07 8.48
N SER A 295 -24.40 -6.06 7.60
CA SER A 295 -25.46 -5.06 7.48
C SER A 295 -26.70 -5.78 6.95
N VAL A 296 -27.33 -6.59 7.78
CA VAL A 296 -28.76 -6.83 7.62
C VAL A 296 -29.37 -5.49 7.98
N GLU A 297 -29.49 -4.60 6.99
CA GLU A 297 -30.57 -3.65 7.02
C GLU A 297 -31.84 -4.49 7.17
N GLY A 298 -32.28 -4.62 8.42
CA GLY A 298 -33.63 -4.95 8.73
C GLY A 298 -34.50 -3.80 8.22
N GLU A 299 -34.63 -3.68 6.90
CA GLU A 299 -35.86 -3.32 6.22
C GLU A 299 -36.91 -4.39 6.59
N THR A 300 -37.21 -4.45 7.88
CA THR A 300 -38.37 -5.12 8.39
C THR A 300 -39.53 -4.42 7.71
N TRP A 301 -40.41 -5.23 7.13
CA TRP A 301 -41.72 -4.91 6.56
C TRP A 301 -42.61 -3.94 7.39
N GLY A 302 -42.15 -3.47 8.55
CA GLY A 302 -42.79 -2.46 9.39
C GLY A 302 -42.84 -1.05 8.80
N ARG A 303 -41.94 -0.64 7.89
CA ARG A 303 -41.97 0.72 7.31
C ARG A 303 -42.96 0.89 6.13
N ILE A 304 -43.24 -0.16 5.35
CA ILE A 304 -44.22 -0.08 4.23
C ILE A 304 -45.67 0.02 4.72
N LYS A 305 -45.98 -0.36 5.97
CA LYS A 305 -47.35 -0.24 6.51
C LYS A 305 -47.64 1.08 7.22
N ALA A 306 -46.65 1.96 7.40
CA ALA A 306 -46.84 3.26 8.03
C ALA A 306 -47.14 4.40 7.03
N SER A 307 -46.95 4.16 5.72
CA SER A 307 -47.23 5.14 4.65
C SER A 307 -48.63 5.02 4.03
N PHE A 308 -49.49 4.16 4.56
CA PHE A 308 -50.93 4.15 4.25
C PHE A 308 -51.75 4.62 5.46
N ARG A 309 -51.84 5.94 5.64
CA ARG A 309 -52.95 6.62 6.33
C ARG A 309 -53.28 7.92 5.64
#